data_AF-A0A061PDM1-F1
#
_entry.id   AF-A0A061PDM1-F1
#
_cell.length_a   1.000
_cell.length_b   1.000
_cell.length_c   1.000
_cell.angle_alpha   90.00
_cell.angle_beta   90.00
_cell.angle_gamma   90.00
#
_symmetry.space_group_name_H-M   'P 1'
#
loop_
_entity.id
_entity.type
_entity.pdbx_description
1 polymer ?
#
loop_
_entity_poly.entity_id
_entity_poly.type
_entity_poly.pdbx_seq_one_letter_code
_entity_poly.pdbx_strand_id
1 'polypeptide(L)' 'MHRKANDERIDFFVSSDTWEGEIENMEPEKCDELAWFALDQLPENTIDYVQKALANFRSDTWFDSYGWED' A
#
# COMPACT_ATOMS: atom_id res chain seq x y z
N MET A 1 2.27 6.25 5.03
CA MET A 1 2.89 6.57 6.35
C MET A 1 4.22 5.83 6.44
N HIS A 2 5.34 6.45 6.04
CA HIS A 2 6.66 5.87 6.28
C HIS A 2 6.99 6.03 7.77
N ARG A 3 7.12 4.93 8.50
CA ARG A 3 7.38 4.95 9.95
C ARG A 3 8.84 4.62 10.19
N LYS A 4 9.58 5.54 10.82
CA LYS A 4 10.95 5.34 11.27
C LYS A 4 10.94 4.70 12.66
N ALA A 5 10.57 3.43 12.73
CA ALA A 5 10.51 2.64 13.97
C ALA A 5 11.38 1.39 13.84
N ASN A 6 11.96 0.93 14.96
CA ASN A 6 12.86 -0.23 15.02
C ASN A 6 12.13 -1.52 15.44
N ASP A 7 10.81 -1.58 15.27
CA ASP A 7 10.01 -2.71 15.72
C ASP A 7 9.47 -3.55 14.56
N GLU A 8 9.36 -4.85 14.82
CA GLU A 8 8.81 -5.82 13.88
C GLU A 8 7.32 -5.56 13.67
N ARG A 9 6.87 -5.76 12.43
CA ARG A 9 5.50 -5.52 11.99
C ARG A 9 5.06 -6.56 10.99
N ILE A 10 3.75 -6.81 11.00
CA ILE A 10 3.04 -7.55 9.97
C ILE A 10 2.03 -6.58 9.38
N ASP A 11 2.16 -6.29 8.09
CA ASP A 11 1.18 -5.51 7.34
C ASP A 11 0.21 -6.47 6.63
N PHE A 12 -1.09 -6.19 6.73
CA PHE A 12 -2.14 -6.93 6.03
C PHE A 12 -2.65 -6.08 4.87
N PHE A 13 -2.62 -6.63 3.67
CA PHE A 13 -3.16 -6.02 2.46
C PHE A 13 -4.45 -6.74 2.06
N VAL A 14 -5.47 -5.98 1.68
CA VAL A 14 -6.78 -6.50 1.32
C VAL A 14 -7.23 -5.85 0.03
N SER A 15 -7.86 -6.63 -0.85
CA SER A 15 -8.45 -6.15 -2.10
C SER A 15 -9.97 -6.29 -2.05
N SER A 16 -10.66 -5.43 -2.79
CA SER A 16 -12.09 -5.54 -3.09
C SER A 16 -12.27 -5.37 -4.59
N ASP A 17 -13.09 -6.22 -5.19
CA ASP A 17 -13.40 -6.14 -6.63
C ASP A 17 -14.44 -5.05 -6.93
N THR A 18 -15.12 -4.55 -5.90
CA THR A 18 -16.22 -3.59 -6.03
C THR A 18 -16.13 -2.48 -5.00
N TRP A 19 -16.44 -1.26 -5.45
CA TRP A 19 -16.58 -0.05 -4.64
C TRP A 19 -17.72 0.81 -5.18
N GLU A 20 -18.42 1.52 -4.30
CA GLU A 20 -19.48 2.47 -4.63
C GLU A 20 -19.28 3.78 -3.84
N GLY A 21 -19.61 4.92 -4.46
CA GLY A 21 -19.48 6.25 -3.87
C GLY A 21 -18.18 6.97 -4.24
N GLU A 22 -18.05 8.20 -3.77
CA GLU A 22 -16.87 9.03 -3.97
C GLU A 22 -15.86 8.85 -2.83
N ILE A 23 -14.58 8.94 -3.14
CA ILE A 23 -13.53 8.91 -2.10
C ILE A 23 -13.47 10.26 -1.40
N GLU A 24 -13.43 10.24 -0.06
CA GLU A 24 -13.34 11.44 0.76
C GLU A 24 -12.21 11.29 1.79
N ASN A 25 -11.38 12.33 1.91
CA ASN A 25 -10.32 12.36 2.90
C ASN A 25 -10.88 12.79 4.27
N MET A 26 -11.08 11.81 5.14
CA MET A 26 -11.67 12.01 6.47
C MET A 26 -10.68 12.51 7.54
N GLU A 27 -9.38 12.59 7.23
CA GLU A 27 -8.31 13.05 8.14
C GLU A 27 -7.34 14.02 7.43
N PRO A 28 -7.81 15.21 7.01
CA PRO A 28 -7.04 16.15 6.19
C PRO A 28 -5.76 16.69 6.87
N GLU A 29 -5.64 16.55 8.19
CA GLU A 29 -4.42 16.89 8.94
C GLU A 29 -3.35 15.80 8.92
N LYS A 30 -3.69 14.59 8.45
CA LYS A 30 -2.78 13.43 8.36
C LYS A 30 -2.56 12.94 6.94
N CYS A 31 -3.48 13.24 6.02
CA CYS A 31 -3.47 12.78 4.64
C CYS A 31 -3.60 14.00 3.73
N ASP A 32 -2.68 14.16 2.78
CA ASP A 32 -2.69 15.29 1.86
C ASP A 32 -3.74 15.12 0.75
N GLU A 33 -3.87 13.91 0.20
CA GLU A 33 -4.73 13.61 -0.95
C GLU A 33 -5.15 12.13 -0.99
N LEU A 34 -6.35 11.88 -1.51
CA LEU A 34 -6.79 10.57 -1.99
C LEU A 34 -7.06 10.64 -3.49
N ALA A 35 -6.47 9.73 -4.25
CA ALA A 35 -6.63 9.67 -5.70
C ALA A 35 -6.54 8.22 -6.20
N TRP A 36 -7.19 7.97 -7.35
CA TRP A 36 -7.14 6.68 -8.03
C TRP A 36 -6.01 6.66 -9.06
N PHE A 37 -5.22 5.59 -9.05
CA PHE A 37 -4.13 5.36 -10.00
C PHE A 37 -4.28 3.98 -10.63
N ALA A 38 -3.91 3.86 -11.91
CA ALA A 38 -3.77 2.55 -12.52
C ALA A 38 -2.60 1.80 -11.87
N LEU A 39 -2.74 0.47 -11.69
CA LEU A 39 -1.73 -0.34 -11.01
C LEU A 39 -0.37 -0.39 -11.73
N ASP A 40 -0.32 -0.01 -13.00
CA ASP A 40 0.88 0.13 -13.82
C ASP A 40 1.36 1.59 -13.97
N GLN A 41 0.69 2.55 -13.31
CA GLN A 41 0.98 3.99 -13.36
C GLN A 41 0.94 4.60 -11.95
N LEU A 42 1.61 3.97 -11.00
CA LEU A 42 1.71 4.46 -9.63
C LEU A 42 2.60 5.72 -9.57
N PRO A 43 2.35 6.64 -8.61
CA PRO A 43 3.23 7.77 -8.36
C PRO A 43 4.67 7.33 -8.07
N GLU A 44 5.65 8.11 -8.55
CA GLU A 44 7.09 7.81 -8.37
C GLU A 44 7.49 7.72 -6.89
N ASN A 45 6.84 8.50 -6.03
CA ASN A 45 7.07 8.52 -4.59
C ASN A 45 6.29 7.42 -3.81
N THR A 46 5.77 6.40 -4.49
CA THR A 46 5.11 5.27 -3.83
C THR A 46 6.12 4.51 -2.98
N ILE A 47 5.82 4.29 -1.70
CA ILE A 47 6.72 3.61 -0.77
C ILE A 47 7.00 2.16 -1.23
N ASP A 48 8.26 1.75 -1.22
CA ASP A 48 8.71 0.47 -1.81
C ASP A 48 7.95 -0.77 -1.33
N TYR A 49 7.65 -0.89 -0.03
CA TYR A 49 6.91 -2.04 0.49
C TYR A 49 5.46 -2.09 -0.04
N VAL A 50 4.87 -0.95 -0.38
CA VAL A 50 3.54 -0.89 -1.02
C VAL A 50 3.63 -1.39 -2.46
N GLN A 51 4.67 -1.00 -3.20
CA GLN A 51 4.92 -1.53 -4.55
C GLN A 51 5.11 -3.06 -4.50
N LYS A 52 5.83 -3.57 -3.51
CA LYS A 52 6.03 -5.00 -3.30
C LYS A 52 4.71 -5.73 -3.01
N ALA A 53 3.85 -5.18 -2.15
CA ALA A 53 2.54 -5.75 -1.86
C ALA A 53 1.65 -5.82 -3.11
N LEU A 54 1.65 -4.78 -3.95
CA LEU A 54 0.90 -4.79 -5.22
C LEU A 54 1.46 -5.80 -6.23
N ALA A 55 2.79 -5.98 -6.28
CA ALA A 55 3.41 -7.01 -7.10
C ALA A 55 3.01 -8.42 -6.61
N ASN A 56 3.04 -8.65 -5.31
CA ASN A 56 2.62 -9.91 -4.69
C ASN A 56 1.13 -10.21 -4.95
N PHE A 57 0.27 -9.19 -4.90
CA PHE A 57 -1.14 -9.31 -5.29
C PHE A 57 -1.30 -9.77 -6.75
N ARG A 58 -0.53 -9.20 -7.68
CA ARG A 58 -0.56 -9.60 -9.10
C ARG A 58 -0.04 -11.01 -9.36
N SER A 59 0.81 -11.55 -8.48
CA SER A 59 1.42 -12.88 -8.61
C SER A 59 0.82 -13.93 -7.68
N ASP A 60 -0.37 -13.67 -7.10
CA ASP A 60 -1.05 -14.56 -6.13
C ASP A 60 -0.13 -15.02 -4.98
N THR A 61 0.78 -14.14 -4.53
CA THR A 61 1.72 -14.43 -3.44
C THR A 61 1.11 -14.04 -2.10
N TRP A 62 0.76 -15.06 -1.30
CA TRP A 62 0.01 -14.89 -0.05
C TRP A 62 0.83 -14.35 1.14
N PHE A 63 2.15 -14.54 1.13
CA PHE A 63 3.06 -14.11 2.18
C PHE A 63 4.43 -13.78 1.61
N ASP A 64 5.08 -12.76 2.20
CA ASP A 64 6.42 -12.33 1.84
C ASP A 64 7.08 -11.63 3.03
N SER A 65 8.36 -11.93 3.25
CA SER A 65 9.20 -11.24 4.23
C SER A 65 9.96 -10.13 3.51
N TYR A 66 9.68 -8.88 3.84
CA TYR A 66 10.27 -7.72 3.18
C TYR A 66 11.21 -6.95 4.11
N GLY A 67 12.41 -6.59 3.62
CA GLY A 67 13.40 -5.80 4.36
C GLY A 67 14.30 -6.59 5.31
N TRP A 68 14.27 -7.93 5.25
CA TRP A 68 15.14 -8.83 6.00
C TRP A 68 16.10 -9.52 5.03
N GLU A 69 17.38 -9.56 5.38
CA GLU A 69 18.37 -10.44 4.73
C GLU A 69 18.39 -11.78 5.48
N ASP A 70 18.57 -12.89 4.76
CA ASP A 70 18.71 -14.23 5.34
C ASP A 70 19.96 -14.39 6.23
#